data_AF-A0A7V3W146-F1
#
_entry.id   AF-A0A7V3W146-F1
#
_cell.length_a   1.000
_cell.length_b   1.000
_cell.length_c   1.000
_cell.angle_alpha   90.00
_cell.angle_beta   90.00
_cell.angle_gamma   90.00
#
_symmetry.space_group_name_H-M   'P 1'
#
loop_
_entity.id
_entity.type
_entity.pdbx_description
1 polymer ?
#
loop_
_entity_poly.entity_id
_entity_poly.type
_entity_poly.pdbx_seq_one_letter_code
_entity_poly.pdbx_strand_id
1 'polypeptide(L)'
;FLGNDSGVTHLASCLGKRTIAIFGPSNHMVWHPLGPRTKVLLAPERCEPCHLSPRTSCTGPCRRFPSYRAVLSALMNLVAV
;
A
#
# COMPACT_ATOMS: atom_id res chain seq x y z
N PHE A 1 6.95 -10.51 -0.74
CA PHE A 1 6.32 -10.05 0.50
C PHE A 1 5.05 -9.30 0.15
N LEU A 2 3.96 -9.57 0.86
CA LEU A 2 2.69 -8.88 0.73
C LEU A 2 2.34 -8.32 2.10
N GLY A 3 2.15 -7.01 2.21
CA GLY A 3 1.80 -6.39 3.49
C GLY A 3 1.13 -5.04 3.31
N ASN A 4 0.52 -4.55 4.39
CA ASN A 4 -0.09 -3.22 4.43
C ASN A 4 0.99 -2.12 4.55
N ASP A 5 0.58 -0.87 4.42
CA ASP A 5 1.35 0.30 4.86
C ASP A 5 1.76 0.17 6.34
N SER A 6 2.95 -0.39 6.58
CA SER A 6 3.48 -0.72 7.90
C SER A 6 5.00 -0.87 7.84
N GLY A 7 5.68 -0.68 8.98
CA GLY A 7 7.15 -0.75 9.05
C GLY A 7 7.74 -2.07 8.54
N VAL A 8 7.05 -3.20 8.72
CA VAL A 8 7.53 -4.51 8.23
C VAL A 8 7.57 -4.55 6.70
N THR A 9 6.62 -3.89 6.03
CA THR A 9 6.61 -3.74 4.57
C THR A 9 7.78 -2.87 4.10
N HIS A 10 8.14 -1.82 4.84
CA HIS A 10 9.35 -1.05 4.57
C HIS A 10 10.60 -1.90 4.71
N LEU A 11 10.73 -2.68 5.78
CA LEU A 11 11.89 -3.56 5.98
C LEU A 11 12.02 -4.60 4.86
N ALA A 12 10.92 -5.28 4.50
CA ALA A 12 10.93 -6.26 3.40
C ALA A 12 11.36 -5.62 2.07
N SER A 13 10.87 -4.41 1.80
CA SER A 13 11.24 -3.60 0.64
C SER A 13 12.72 -3.20 0.64
N CYS A 14 13.23 -2.69 1.76
CA CYS A 14 14.64 -2.30 1.93
C CYS A 14 15.60 -3.48 1.77
N LEU A 15 15.21 -4.68 2.19
CA LEU A 15 15.95 -5.93 1.94
C LEU A 15 15.88 -6.39 0.47
N GLY A 16 15.33 -5.56 -0.42
CA GLY A 16 15.22 -5.81 -1.84
C GLY A 16 14.23 -6.90 -2.19
N LYS A 17 13.37 -7.38 -1.29
CA LYS A 17 12.38 -8.42 -1.64
C LYS A 17 11.35 -7.85 -2.62
N ARG A 18 10.88 -8.68 -3.57
CA ARG A 18 9.70 -8.33 -4.38
C ARG A 18 8.53 -8.08 -3.42
N THR A 19 8.06 -6.85 -3.33
CA THR A 19 7.17 -6.38 -2.26
C THR A 19 5.93 -5.70 -2.84
N ILE A 20 4.75 -6.13 -2.41
CA ILE A 20 3.49 -5.43 -2.67
C ILE A 20 3.08 -4.76 -1.36
N ALA A 21 2.96 -3.43 -1.40
CA ALA A 21 2.49 -2.62 -0.29
C ALA A 21 1.02 -2.21 -0.54
N ILE A 22 0.11 -2.71 0.29
CA ILE A 22 -1.31 -2.39 0.22
C ILE A 22 -1.58 -1.12 1.01
N PHE A 23 -2.07 -0.10 0.32
CA PHE A 23 -2.43 1.17 0.92
C PHE A 23 -3.95 1.32 0.98
N GLY A 24 -4.42 1.76 2.15
CA GLY A 24 -5.77 2.28 2.35
C GLY A 24 -5.76 3.81 2.19
N PRO A 25 -6.32 4.56 3.15
CA PRO A 25 -6.41 6.02 3.04
C PRO A 25 -5.10 6.77 3.35
N SER A 26 -4.04 6.11 3.84
CA SER A 26 -2.75 6.77 4.06
C SER A 26 -2.16 7.33 2.77
N ASN A 27 -1.46 8.47 2.86
CA ASN A 27 -0.80 9.04 1.68
C ASN A 27 0.42 8.21 1.24
N HIS A 28 0.23 7.34 0.26
CA HIS A 28 1.33 6.58 -0.34
C HIS A 28 2.43 7.44 -0.94
N MET A 29 2.15 8.67 -1.41
CA MET A 29 3.19 9.55 -1.94
C MET A 29 4.19 9.99 -0.86
N VAL A 30 3.79 9.96 0.41
CA VAL A 30 4.65 10.27 1.56
C VAL A 30 5.23 9.00 2.15
N TRP A 31 4.42 7.94 2.26
CA TRP A 31 4.74 6.78 3.10
C TRP A 31 5.11 5.51 2.32
N HIS A 32 5.21 5.51 0.98
CA HIS A 32 5.51 4.26 0.29
C HIS A 32 6.92 3.72 0.59
N PRO A 33 7.11 2.39 0.63
CA PRO A 33 8.44 1.81 0.70
C PRO A 33 9.30 2.18 -0.51
N LEU A 34 10.57 2.50 -0.29
CA LEU A 34 11.51 2.99 -1.30
C LEU A 34 12.35 1.89 -1.97
N GLY A 35 12.22 0.64 -1.55
CA GLY A 35 13.03 -0.45 -2.08
C GLY A 35 12.76 -0.72 -3.57
N PRO A 36 13.77 -1.19 -4.31
CA PRO A 36 13.78 -1.19 -5.78
C PRO A 36 12.77 -2.14 -6.43
N ARG A 37 12.23 -3.09 -5.66
CA ARG A 37 11.25 -4.09 -6.15
C ARG A 37 9.92 -3.95 -5.43
N THR A 38 9.48 -2.71 -5.22
CA THR A 38 8.21 -2.36 -4.55
C THR A 38 7.13 -2.01 -5.56
N LYS A 39 5.94 -2.56 -5.36
CA LYS A 39 4.70 -2.13 -6.01
C LYS A 39 3.72 -1.66 -4.95
N VAL A 40 3.23 -0.43 -5.10
CA VAL A 40 2.14 0.11 -4.28
C VAL A 40 0.80 -0.30 -4.91
N LEU A 41 -0.11 -0.83 -4.11
CA LEU A 41 -1.44 -1.22 -4.53
C LEU A 41 -2.49 -0.38 -3.81
N LEU A 42 -3.32 0.32 -4.59
CA LEU A 42 -4.35 1.25 -4.13
C LEU A 42 -5.72 0.85 -4.68
N ALA A 43 -6.78 1.25 -4.00
CA ALA A 43 -8.13 1.19 -4.56
C ALA A 43 -8.25 2.16 -5.76
N PRO A 44 -9.06 1.84 -6.78
CA PRO A 44 -9.19 2.66 -7.99
C PRO A 44 -9.80 4.05 -7.72
N GLU A 45 -10.76 4.14 -6.79
CA GLU A 45 -11.32 5.41 -6.34
C GLU A 45 -10.49 5.96 -5.18
N ARG A 46 -9.78 7.07 -5.41
CA ARG A 46 -8.97 7.75 -4.39
C ARG A 46 -9.86 8.63 -3.53
N CYS A 47 -9.67 8.55 -2.22
CA CYS A 47 -10.21 9.54 -1.30
C CYS A 47 -9.11 10.49 -0.86
N GLU A 48 -9.49 11.54 -0.13
CA GLU A 48 -8.53 12.38 0.56
C GLU A 48 -7.64 11.55 1.52
N PRO A 49 -6.33 11.78 1.50
CA PRO A 49 -5.40 11.02 2.32
C PRO A 49 -5.55 11.35 3.81
N CYS A 50 -5.69 10.31 4.62
CA CYS A 50 -5.66 10.37 6.07
C CYS A 50 -4.22 10.53 6.62
N HIS A 51 -4.13 10.96 7.89
CA HIS A 51 -2.89 10.92 8.70
C HIS A 51 -1.73 11.79 8.19
N LEU A 52 -2.03 12.81 7.38
CA LEU A 52 -1.04 13.84 7.02
C LEU A 52 -0.79 14.85 8.14
N SER A 53 -1.75 15.01 9.05
CA SER A 53 -1.70 15.87 10.22
C SER A 53 -2.64 15.37 11.31
N PRO A 54 -2.50 15.84 12.57
CA PRO A 54 -3.48 15.57 13.64
C PRO A 54 -4.90 16.06 13.30
N ARG A 55 -5.05 16.99 12.35
CA ARG A 55 -6.34 17.57 11.93
C ARG A 55 -7.04 16.75 10.83
N THR A 56 -6.28 16.00 10.03
CA THR A 56 -6.81 15.03 9.05
C THR A 56 -7.19 13.74 9.78
N SER A 57 -8.28 13.80 10.53
CA SER A 57 -8.91 12.64 11.13
C SER A 57 -9.60 11.79 10.05
N CYS A 58 -9.53 10.47 10.15
CA CYS A 58 -10.29 9.57 9.29
C CYS A 58 -11.76 9.52 9.72
N THR A 59 -12.46 10.64 9.59
CA THR A 59 -13.89 10.77 9.90
C THR A 59 -14.79 10.40 8.72
N GLY A 60 -14.23 10.33 7.50
CA GLY A 60 -14.96 9.94 6.29
C GLY A 60 -15.08 8.41 6.10
N PRO A 61 -15.99 7.93 5.23
CA PRO A 61 -16.19 6.51 4.91
C PRO A 61 -15.01 5.87 4.16
N CYS A 62 -13.91 6.59 3.95
CA CYS A 62 -12.79 6.09 3.18
C CYS A 62 -11.90 5.16 3.99
N ARG A 63 -12.34 3.92 4.12
CA ARG A 63 -11.54 2.77 4.56
C ARG A 63 -11.34 1.78 3.41
N ARG A 64 -11.25 2.31 2.19
CA ARG A 64 -11.25 1.47 1.00
C ARG A 64 -9.84 0.96 0.73
N PHE A 65 -9.71 -0.35 0.81
CA PHE A 65 -8.54 -1.09 0.36
C PHE A 65 -8.81 -1.64 -1.05
N PRO A 66 -7.75 -2.01 -1.79
CA PRO A 66 -7.90 -2.81 -3.00
C PRO A 66 -8.75 -4.06 -2.74
N SER A 67 -9.58 -4.45 -3.71
CA SER A 67 -10.34 -5.71 -3.60
C SER A 67 -9.40 -6.92 -3.55
N TYR A 68 -9.84 -8.01 -2.94
CA TYR A 68 -9.04 -9.25 -2.89
C TYR A 68 -8.66 -9.73 -4.30
N ARG A 69 -9.49 -9.48 -5.32
CA ARG A 69 -9.20 -9.80 -6.73
C ARG A 69 -8.03 -8.98 -7.27
N ALA A 70 -7.99 -7.68 -6.97
CA ALA A 70 -6.87 -6.81 -7.34
C ALA A 70 -5.57 -7.24 -6.64
N VAL A 71 -5.66 -7.59 -5.35
CA VAL A 71 -4.52 -8.13 -4.59
C VAL A 71 -4.02 -9.45 -5.19
N LEU A 72 -4.93 -10.38 -5.49
CA LEU A 72 -4.60 -11.68 -6.07
C LEU A 72 -3.94 -11.52 -7.45
N SER A 73 -4.49 -10.68 -8.31
CA SER A 73 -3.90 -10.36 -9.61
C SER A 73 -2.49 -9.76 -9.47
N ALA A 74 -2.31 -8.82 -8.54
CA ALA A 74 -0.99 -8.24 -8.27
C ALA A 74 0.01 -9.28 -7.75
N LEU A 75 -0.44 -10.20 -6.88
CA LEU A 75 0.39 -11.27 -6.35
C LEU A 75 0.79 -12.28 -7.43
N MET A 76 -0.13 -12.68 -8.31
CA MET A 76 0.19 -13.59 -9.41
C MET A 76 1.27 -13.02 -10.33
N ASN A 77 1.20 -11.71 -10.64
CA ASN A 77 2.25 -11.03 -11.41
C ASN A 77 3.62 -11.00 -10.69
N LEU A 78 3.64 -11.06 -9.35
CA LEU A 78 4.87 -11.07 -8.57
C LEU A 78 5.58 -12.43 -8.59
N VAL A 79 4.80 -13.51 -8.69
CA VAL A 79 5.25 -14.91 -8.58
C VAL A 79 5.50 -15.54 -9.96
N ALA A 80 4.90 -15.02 -11.03
CA ALA A 80 5.04 -15.53 -12.41
C ALA A 80 6.44 -15.33 -13.04
N VAL A 81 7.50 -15.15 -12.25
CA VAL A 81 8.90 -15.01 -12.67
C VAL A 81 9.81 -15.90 -11.85
#